data_AF-A0A958J6V9-F1
#
_entry.id   AF-A0A958J6V9-F1
#
_cell.length_a   1.000
_cell.length_b   1.000
_cell.length_c   1.000
_cell.angle_alpha   90.00
_cell.angle_beta   90.00
_cell.angle_gamma   90.00
#
_symmetry.space_group_name_H-M   'P 1'
#
loop_
_entity.id
_entity.type
_entity.pdbx_description
1 polymer ?
#
loop_
_entity_poly.entity_id
_entity_poly.type
_entity_poly.pdbx_seq_one_letter_code
_entity_poly.pdbx_strand_id
1 'polypeptide(L)'
;YLLVVLSNYYIIMLREDAGIFDAIVRCFQLIAGKWWPTFGLLLILWIIYFAFSFAVSLPVLALTFLVNYNSASDVTPTNLSMVWIFLNPLLSYISYLLTSIPVMAVAFHYFSLVEQKEKTGLLERIAAIDPGASEAQRAEG
;
A
#
# COMPACT_ATOMS: atom_id res chain seq x y z
N TYR A 1 11.96 6.54 -11.02
CA TYR A 1 12.87 6.49 -9.86
C TYR A 1 12.18 6.97 -8.58
N LEU A 2 11.72 8.23 -8.50
CA LEU A 2 11.12 8.83 -7.29
C LEU A 2 9.89 8.09 -6.74
N LEU A 3 8.97 7.62 -7.58
CA LEU A 3 7.77 6.88 -7.13
C LEU A 3 8.10 5.63 -6.30
N VAL A 4 9.16 4.91 -6.69
CA VAL A 4 9.65 3.72 -5.98
C VAL A 4 10.27 4.12 -4.65
N VAL A 5 10.95 5.27 -4.61
CA VAL A 5 11.57 5.79 -3.40
C VAL A 5 10.50 6.22 -2.38
N LEU A 6 9.57 7.05 -2.85
CA LEU A 6 8.53 7.66 -2.01
C LEU A 6 7.39 6.70 -1.66
N SER A 7 7.31 5.51 -2.26
CA SER A 7 6.31 4.52 -1.85
C SER A 7 6.45 4.12 -0.37
N ASN A 8 7.66 4.23 0.19
CA ASN A 8 7.94 3.92 1.60
C ASN A 8 7.83 5.14 2.52
N TYR A 9 7.55 6.33 1.98
CA TYR A 9 7.51 7.57 2.73
C TYR A 9 6.50 7.52 3.89
N TYR A 10 5.27 7.07 3.58
CA TYR A 10 4.19 7.05 4.56
C TYR A 10 4.50 6.14 5.76
N ILE A 11 5.06 4.95 5.50
CA ILE A 11 5.39 4.00 6.56
C ILE A 11 6.61 4.45 7.38
N ILE A 12 7.59 5.12 6.75
CA ILE A 12 8.74 5.70 7.47
C ILE A 12 8.29 6.81 8.40
N MET A 13 7.44 7.73 7.92
CA MET A 13 6.91 8.82 8.72
C MET A 13 6.08 8.31 9.91
N LEU A 14 5.30 7.24 9.71
CA LEU A 14 4.49 6.63 10.76
C LEU A 14 5.31 5.83 11.79
N ARG A 15 6.38 5.14 11.35
CA ARG A 15 7.13 4.20 12.19
C ARG A 15 8.33 4.84 12.87
N GLU A 16 8.99 5.78 12.22
CA GLU A 16 10.23 6.40 12.71
C GLU A 16 9.98 7.79 13.33
N ASP A 17 8.73 8.26 13.40
CA ASP A 17 8.34 9.61 13.87
C ASP A 17 9.20 10.73 13.25
N ALA A 18 9.68 10.49 12.02
CA ALA A 18 10.61 11.36 11.34
C ALA A 18 9.90 12.60 10.78
N GLY A 19 10.58 13.75 10.81
CA GLY A 19 10.13 14.95 10.11
C GLY A 19 10.00 14.71 8.60
N ILE A 20 9.21 15.53 7.91
CA ILE A 20 8.90 15.38 6.47
C ILE A 20 10.18 15.22 5.62
N PHE A 21 11.19 16.08 5.84
CA PHE A 21 12.44 16.04 5.08
C PHE A 21 13.33 14.85 5.47
N ASP A 22 13.38 14.51 6.75
CA ASP A 22 14.17 13.38 7.24
C ASP A 22 13.63 12.05 6.70
N ALA A 23 12.30 11.90 6.65
CA ALA A 23 11.63 10.74 6.07
C ALA A 23 11.96 10.57 4.57
N ILE A 24 12.07 11.68 3.82
CA ILE A 24 12.47 11.63 2.40
C ILE A 24 13.91 11.13 2.27
N VAL A 25 14.86 11.72 3.01
CA VAL A 25 16.27 11.30 2.99
C VAL A 25 16.39 9.82 3.36
N ARG A 26 15.65 9.41 4.39
CA ARG A 26 15.58 8.03 4.84
C ARG A 26 15.06 7.07 3.77
N CYS A 27 14.06 7.46 2.98
CA CYS A 27 13.58 6.65 1.85
C CYS A 27 14.71 6.34 0.87
N PHE A 28 15.52 7.34 0.51
CA PHE A 28 16.66 7.15 -0.40
C PHE A 28 17.70 6.22 0.21
N GLN A 29 18.03 6.40 1.50
CA GLN A 29 18.97 5.55 2.22
C GLN A 29 18.48 4.09 2.25
N LEU A 30 17.20 3.86 2.55
CA LEU A 30 16.64 2.51 2.67
C LEU A 30 16.64 1.77 1.32
N ILE A 31 16.34 2.46 0.23
CA ILE A 31 16.20 1.85 -1.10
C ILE A 31 17.53 1.77 -1.87
N ALA A 32 18.55 2.52 -1.44
CA ALA A 32 19.89 2.44 -2.04
C ALA A 32 20.39 1.00 -2.12
N GLY A 33 20.76 0.54 -3.33
CA GLY A 33 21.20 -0.83 -3.59
C GLY A 33 20.09 -1.89 -3.74
N LYS A 34 18.82 -1.56 -3.49
CA LYS A 34 17.65 -2.47 -3.63
C LYS A 34 16.49 -1.86 -4.42
N TRP A 35 16.80 -0.91 -5.30
CA TRP A 35 15.80 -0.24 -6.12
C TRP A 35 15.06 -1.20 -7.05
N TRP A 36 15.77 -2.07 -7.77
CA TRP A 36 15.17 -3.03 -8.71
C TRP A 36 14.22 -4.05 -8.05
N PRO A 37 14.61 -4.73 -6.96
CA PRO A 37 13.67 -5.59 -6.22
C PRO A 37 12.42 -4.84 -5.74
N THR A 38 12.59 -3.62 -5.22
CA THR A 38 11.47 -2.79 -4.75
C THR A 38 10.54 -2.40 -5.89
N PHE A 39 11.10 -2.00 -7.03
CA PHE A 39 10.32 -1.69 -8.23
C PHE A 39 9.55 -2.92 -8.74
N GLY A 40 10.19 -4.08 -8.83
CA GLY A 40 9.55 -5.31 -9.28
C GLY A 40 8.39 -5.73 -8.38
N LEU A 41 8.57 -5.64 -7.06
CA LEU A 41 7.51 -5.90 -6.10
C LEU A 41 6.34 -4.93 -6.25
N LEU A 42 6.61 -3.63 -6.35
CA LEU A 42 5.57 -2.62 -6.58
C LEU A 42 4.82 -2.87 -7.89
N LEU A 43 5.53 -3.21 -8.97
CA LEU A 43 4.93 -3.51 -10.27
C LEU A 43 3.96 -4.68 -10.18
N ILE A 44 4.36 -5.78 -9.53
CA ILE A 44 3.51 -6.95 -9.33
C ILE A 44 2.29 -6.60 -8.48
N LEU A 45 2.46 -5.83 -7.40
CA LEU A 45 1.35 -5.37 -6.56
C LEU A 45 0.35 -4.52 -7.35
N TRP A 46 0.83 -3.61 -8.20
CA TRP A 46 -0.03 -2.80 -9.05
C TRP A 46 -0.80 -3.67 -10.06
N ILE A 47 -0.14 -4.64 -10.71
CA ILE A 47 -0.82 -5.55 -11.64
C ILE A 47 -1.93 -6.33 -10.94
N ILE A 48 -1.66 -6.86 -9.76
CA ILE A 48 -2.67 -7.57 -8.95
C ILE A 48 -3.82 -6.63 -8.59
N TYR A 49 -3.51 -5.45 -8.05
CA TYR A 49 -4.52 -4.45 -7.69
C TYR A 49 -5.41 -4.06 -8.87
N PHE A 50 -4.83 -3.82 -10.05
CA PHE A 50 -5.60 -3.48 -11.24
C PHE A 50 -6.45 -4.64 -11.73
N ALA A 51 -5.96 -5.88 -11.69
CA ALA A 51 -6.75 -7.04 -12.07
C ALA A 51 -8.01 -7.19 -11.20
N PHE A 52 -7.86 -7.07 -9.88
CA PHE A 52 -8.99 -7.10 -8.94
C PHE A 52 -9.93 -5.91 -9.11
N SER A 53 -9.39 -4.70 -9.26
CA SER A 53 -10.19 -3.49 -9.46
C SER A 53 -10.98 -3.55 -10.76
N PHE A 54 -10.39 -4.09 -11.83
CA PHE A 54 -11.06 -4.28 -13.11
C PHE A 54 -12.27 -5.20 -12.97
N ALA A 55 -12.13 -6.33 -12.26
CA ALA A 55 -13.23 -7.25 -12.00
C ALA A 55 -14.41 -6.59 -11.27
N VAL A 56 -14.14 -5.72 -10.29
CA VAL A 56 -15.19 -4.97 -9.55
C VAL A 56 -15.77 -3.83 -10.39
N SER A 57 -14.97 -3.23 -11.28
CA SER A 57 -15.41 -2.11 -12.13
C SER A 57 -16.40 -2.51 -13.22
N LEU A 58 -16.34 -3.76 -13.70
CA LEU A 58 -17.21 -4.24 -14.79
C LEU A 58 -18.71 -4.17 -14.44
N PRO A 59 -19.17 -4.67 -13.27
CA PRO A 59 -20.56 -4.48 -12.84
C PRO A 59 -20.97 -3.00 -12.72
N VAL A 60 -20.10 -2.16 -12.17
CA VAL A 60 -20.37 -0.71 -12.01
C VAL A 60 -20.56 -0.05 -13.37
N LEU A 61 -19.67 -0.36 -14.31
CA LEU A 61 -19.71 0.16 -15.68
C LEU A 61 -21.00 -0.28 -16.39
N ALA A 62 -21.34 -1.57 -16.34
CA ALA A 62 -22.54 -2.11 -16.98
C ALA A 62 -23.83 -1.49 -16.42
N LEU A 63 -23.97 -1.40 -15.10
CA LEU A 63 -25.13 -0.77 -14.45
C LEU A 63 -25.24 0.72 -14.80
N THR A 64 -24.12 1.42 -14.84
CA THR A 64 -24.10 2.85 -15.18
C THR A 64 -24.51 3.06 -16.63
N PHE A 65 -24.02 2.25 -17.58
CA PHE A 65 -24.47 2.32 -18.98
C PHE A 65 -25.96 2.04 -19.12
N LEU A 66 -26.48 1.00 -18.46
CA LEU A 66 -27.90 0.66 -18.51
C LEU A 66 -28.77 1.80 -17.98
N VAL A 67 -28.44 2.37 -16.82
CA VAL A 67 -29.21 3.49 -16.26
C VAL A 67 -29.21 4.71 -17.19
N ASN A 68 -28.04 5.11 -17.69
CA ASN A 68 -27.94 6.28 -18.57
C ASN A 68 -28.66 6.07 -19.91
N TYR A 69 -28.59 4.88 -20.49
CA TYR A 69 -29.30 4.55 -21.73
C TYR A 69 -30.83 4.63 -21.57
N ASN A 70 -31.36 4.10 -20.46
CA ASN A 70 -32.79 4.17 -20.17
C ASN A 70 -33.24 5.61 -19.87
N SER A 71 -32.45 6.38 -19.12
CA SER A 71 -32.74 7.80 -18.84
C SER A 71 -32.77 8.66 -20.11
N ALA A 72 -31.99 8.34 -21.15
CA ALA A 72 -31.98 9.08 -22.41
C ALA A 72 -33.13 8.74 -23.36
N SER A 73 -33.87 7.65 -23.12
CA SER A 73 -34.95 7.17 -23.99
C SER A 73 -36.36 7.51 -23.47
N ASP A 74 -36.48 8.37 -22.44
CA ASP A 74 -37.72 8.74 -21.72
C ASP A 74 -38.52 7.56 -21.15
N VAL A 75 -38.03 6.33 -21.30
CA VAL A 75 -38.47 5.16 -20.55
C VAL A 75 -37.74 5.24 -19.21
N THR A 76 -38.31 5.90 -18.21
CA THR A 76 -37.76 5.88 -16.85
C THR A 76 -38.32 4.69 -16.08
N PRO A 77 -37.69 3.50 -16.06
CA PRO A 77 -37.98 2.52 -15.03
C PRO A 77 -37.38 3.06 -13.74
N THR A 78 -38.19 3.75 -12.94
CA THR A 78 -37.85 4.30 -11.62
C THR A 78 -37.11 3.27 -10.74
N ASN A 79 -37.38 1.98 -10.96
CA ASN A 79 -36.76 0.85 -10.29
C ASN A 79 -35.24 0.72 -10.55
N LEU A 80 -34.76 0.91 -11.79
CA LEU A 80 -33.33 0.74 -12.12
C LEU A 80 -32.47 1.87 -11.55
N SER A 81 -32.97 3.10 -11.63
CA SER A 81 -32.31 4.27 -11.03
C SER A 81 -32.21 4.14 -9.51
N MET A 82 -33.27 3.65 -8.86
CA MET A 82 -33.27 3.42 -7.41
C MET A 82 -32.29 2.32 -7.00
N VAL A 83 -32.23 1.20 -7.73
CA VAL A 83 -31.21 0.15 -7.50
C VAL A 83 -29.80 0.71 -7.66
N TRP A 84 -29.53 1.53 -8.68
CA TRP A 84 -28.22 2.15 -8.87
C TRP A 84 -27.81 3.04 -7.70
N ILE A 85 -28.74 3.85 -7.16
CA ILE A 85 -28.45 4.80 -6.06
C ILE A 85 -27.98 4.05 -4.80
N PHE A 86 -28.54 2.88 -4.52
CA PHE A 86 -28.13 2.07 -3.36
C PHE A 86 -26.90 1.20 -3.65
N LEU A 87 -26.79 0.65 -4.87
CA LEU A 87 -25.79 -0.34 -5.20
C LEU A 87 -24.44 0.30 -5.56
N ASN A 88 -24.43 1.46 -6.22
CA ASN A 88 -23.19 2.13 -6.64
C ASN A 88 -22.27 2.53 -5.46
N PRO A 89 -22.77 3.14 -4.36
CA PRO A 89 -21.94 3.41 -3.19
C PRO A 89 -21.36 2.12 -2.60
N LEU A 90 -22.16 1.05 -2.50
CA LEU A 90 -21.72 -0.23 -1.94
C LEU A 90 -20.56 -0.84 -2.75
N LEU A 91 -20.65 -0.89 -4.08
CA LEU A 91 -19.55 -1.38 -4.92
C LEU A 91 -18.33 -0.46 -4.85
N SER A 92 -18.53 0.85 -4.73
CA SER A 92 -17.43 1.82 -4.57
C SER A 92 -16.71 1.60 -3.24
N TYR A 93 -17.44 1.37 -2.14
CA TYR A 93 -16.86 1.02 -0.84
C TYR A 93 -16.02 -0.26 -0.92
N ILE A 94 -16.51 -1.30 -1.57
CA ILE A 94 -15.75 -2.55 -1.78
C ILE A 94 -14.44 -2.27 -2.55
N SER A 95 -14.51 -1.41 -3.58
CA SER A 95 -13.34 -1.00 -4.36
C SER A 95 -12.32 -0.24 -3.51
N TYR A 96 -12.78 0.64 -2.60
CA TYR A 96 -11.91 1.32 -1.64
C TYR A 96 -11.25 0.34 -0.67
N LEU A 97 -11.98 -0.67 -0.18
CA LEU A 97 -11.39 -1.71 0.68
C LEU A 97 -10.29 -2.48 -0.05
N LEU A 98 -10.42 -2.73 -1.35
CA LEU A 98 -9.37 -3.35 -2.17
C LEU A 98 -8.07 -2.53 -2.22
N THR A 99 -8.14 -1.20 -2.07
CA THR A 99 -6.94 -0.35 -2.03
C THR A 99 -6.09 -0.57 -0.77
N SER A 100 -6.64 -1.17 0.29
CA SER A 100 -5.88 -1.48 1.51
C SER A 100 -4.81 -2.56 1.30
N ILE A 101 -5.05 -3.50 0.37
CA ILE A 101 -4.16 -4.63 0.07
C ILE A 101 -2.76 -4.16 -0.36
N PRO A 102 -2.60 -3.31 -1.41
CA PRO A 102 -1.29 -2.83 -1.80
C PRO A 102 -0.62 -2.00 -0.71
N VAL A 103 -1.37 -1.26 0.11
CA VAL A 103 -0.81 -0.49 1.24
C VAL A 103 -0.18 -1.42 2.28
N MET A 104 -0.89 -2.50 2.68
CA MET A 104 -0.35 -3.50 3.61
C MET A 104 0.89 -4.20 3.04
N ALA A 105 0.88 -4.52 1.74
CA ALA A 105 2.01 -5.16 1.09
C ALA A 105 3.26 -4.26 1.05
N VAL A 106 3.09 -2.96 0.83
CA VAL A 106 4.20 -1.98 0.92
C VAL A 106 4.72 -1.89 2.35
N ALA A 107 3.86 -1.94 3.37
CA ALA A 107 4.29 -1.98 4.76
C ALA A 107 5.14 -3.22 5.09
N PHE A 108 4.74 -4.41 4.63
CA PHE A 108 5.55 -5.62 4.79
C PHE A 108 6.89 -5.54 4.05
N HIS A 109 6.89 -4.95 2.85
CA HIS A 109 8.12 -4.71 2.10
C HIS A 109 9.07 -3.78 2.84
N TYR A 110 8.55 -2.71 3.46
CA TYR A 110 9.34 -1.81 4.31
C TYR A 110 10.03 -2.56 5.46
N PHE A 111 9.29 -3.37 6.23
CA PHE A 111 9.89 -4.14 7.32
C PHE A 111 10.95 -5.13 6.81
N SER A 112 10.71 -5.76 5.66
CA SER A 112 11.71 -6.65 5.04
C SER A 112 12.99 -5.89 4.63
N LEU A 113 12.85 -4.69 4.08
CA LEU A 113 13.99 -3.83 3.73
C LEU A 113 14.80 -3.43 4.96
N VAL A 114 14.12 -3.01 6.03
CA VAL A 114 14.76 -2.62 7.29
C VAL A 114 15.51 -3.80 7.91
N GLU A 115 14.86 -4.96 8.03
CA GLU A 115 15.48 -6.18 8.60
C GLU A 115 16.76 -6.57 7.85
N GLN A 116 16.72 -6.51 6.51
CA GLN A 116 17.87 -6.88 5.68
C GLN A 116 19.02 -5.86 5.74
N LYS A 117 18.75 -4.57 6.03
CA LYS A 117 19.78 -3.53 6.08
C LYS A 117 20.34 -3.31 7.48
N GLU A 118 19.48 -3.34 8.48
CA GLU A 118 19.82 -2.92 9.85
C GLU A 118 19.96 -4.10 10.80
N LYS A 119 19.53 -5.31 10.40
CA LYS A 119 19.60 -6.54 11.20
C LYS A 119 19.02 -6.39 12.61
N THR A 120 18.09 -5.44 12.80
CA THR A 120 17.54 -5.06 14.10
C THR A 120 16.93 -6.26 14.84
N GLY A 121 16.16 -7.11 14.15
CA GLY A 121 15.60 -8.31 14.77
C GLY A 121 16.63 -9.37 15.15
N LEU A 122 17.79 -9.41 14.48
CA LEU A 122 18.89 -10.32 14.84
C LEU A 122 19.61 -9.84 16.10
N LEU A 123 19.89 -8.54 16.19
CA LEU A 123 20.54 -7.93 17.35
C LEU A 123 19.66 -8.04 18.61
N GLU A 124 18.35 -7.83 18.47
CA GLU A 124 17.40 -7.98 19.58
C GLU A 124 17.34 -9.43 20.10
N ARG A 125 17.40 -10.42 19.19
CA ARG A 125 17.48 -11.85 19.57
C ARG A 125 18.79 -12.20 20.28
N ILE A 126 19.91 -11.62 19.83
CA ILE A 126 21.20 -11.83 20.48
C ILE A 126 21.19 -11.21 21.88
N ALA A 127 20.68 -9.99 22.03
CA ALA A 127 20.56 -9.31 23.32
C ALA A 127 19.62 -10.06 24.29
N ALA A 128 18.58 -10.71 23.78
CA ALA A 128 17.69 -11.56 24.59
C ALA A 128 18.36 -12.87 25.08
N ILE A 129 19.40 -13.34 24.37
CA ILE A 129 20.15 -14.55 24.74
C ILE A 129 21.36 -14.20 25.62
N ASP A 130 22.01 -13.07 25.38
CA ASP A 130 23.16 -12.57 26.13
C ASP A 130 23.02 -11.06 26.44
N PRO A 131 22.38 -10.72 27.57
CA PRO A 131 22.19 -9.33 27.99
C PRO A 131 23.50 -8.58 28.28
N GLY A 132 24.60 -9.29 28.57
CA GLY A 132 25.89 -8.69 28.96
C GLY A 132 26.71 -8.15 27.79
N ALA A 133 26.52 -8.67 26.58
CA ALA A 133 27.18 -8.19 25.37
C ALA A 133 26.70 -6.79 24.92
N SER A 134 25.47 -6.41 25.30
CA SER A 134 24.86 -5.12 24.92
C SER A 134 25.45 -3.92 25.67
N GLU A 135 26.00 -4.11 26.88
CA GLU A 135 26.61 -3.03 27.67
C GLU A 135 28.04 -2.72 27.19
N ALA A 136 28.79 -3.73 26.77
CA ALA A 136 30.14 -3.55 26.24
C ALA A 136 30.16 -2.77 24.91
N GLN A 137 29.18 -3.01 24.02
CA GLN A 137 29.08 -2.29 22.74
C GLN A 137 28.58 -0.85 22.87
N ARG A 138 27.85 -0.51 23.94
CA ARG A 138 27.42 0.88 24.23
C ARG A 138 28.51 1.74 24.88
N ALA A 139 29.54 1.12 25.45
CA ALA A 139 30.66 1.84 26.06
C ALA A 139 31.74 2.24 25.02
N GLU A 140 31.69 1.69 23.80
CA GLU A 140 32.73 1.85 22.77
C GLU A 140 32.32 2.72 21.56
N GLY A 141 31.07 3.18 21.47
CA GLY A 141 30.55 4.02 20.37
C GLY A 141 30.03 5.37 20.84
#